data_AF-A0A1R2ATQ4-F1
#
_entry.id   AF-A0A1R2ATQ4-F1
#
_cell.length_a   1.000
_cell.length_b   1.000
_cell.length_c   1.000
_cell.angle_alpha   90.00
_cell.angle_beta   90.00
_cell.angle_gamma   90.00
#
_symmetry.space_group_name_H-M   'P 1'
#
loop_
_entity.id
_entity.type
_entity.pdbx_description
1 polymer ?
#
loop_
_entity_poly.entity_id
_entity_poly.type
_entity_poly.pdbx_seq_one_letter_code
_entity_poly.pdbx_strand_id
1 'polypeptide(L)'
;MNWNSLFWWAWNHLSLLPLTVCTIHRFFFPNPKDAFFPLDFIAKIVMFPSVIYYVIDSIDIIAQYHRFGWCNFGYLGHHLIALTAFKDIMSLSYYPWFLIVPFNMHCILIIFPELSFFNTLYFFIMVNCIVRLCMEPWKSRERYYWVGKIMLAVIFGPCMVLYFNKCKNTMNNVD
;
A
#
# COMPACT_ATOMS: atom_id res chain seq x y z
N MET A 1 -21.17 -4.72 6.18
CA MET A 1 -20.30 -4.43 5.02
C MET A 1 -21.16 -4.43 3.78
N ASN A 2 -21.01 -3.43 2.90
CA ASN A 2 -21.64 -3.45 1.58
C ASN A 2 -20.88 -4.43 0.65
N TRP A 3 -21.43 -4.72 -0.53
CA TRP A 3 -20.83 -5.67 -1.46
C TRP A 3 -19.41 -5.26 -1.90
N ASN A 4 -19.19 -3.96 -2.12
CA ASN A 4 -17.86 -3.42 -2.44
C ASN A 4 -16.86 -3.75 -1.32
N SER A 5 -17.18 -3.43 -0.07
CA SER A 5 -16.32 -3.75 1.07
C SER A 5 -16.03 -5.26 1.17
N LEU A 6 -17.02 -6.12 0.92
CA LEU A 6 -16.84 -7.58 0.95
C LEU A 6 -15.93 -8.09 -0.17
N PHE A 7 -16.11 -7.56 -1.39
CA PHE A 7 -15.24 -7.87 -2.52
C PHE A 7 -13.80 -7.51 -2.21
N TRP A 8 -13.54 -6.29 -1.70
CA TRP A 8 -12.18 -5.84 -1.40
C TRP A 8 -11.56 -6.60 -0.23
N TRP A 9 -12.35 -6.94 0.79
CA TRP A 9 -11.90 -7.79 1.88
C TRP A 9 -11.47 -9.19 1.36
N ALA A 10 -12.27 -9.80 0.49
CA ALA A 10 -11.92 -11.09 -0.13
C ALA A 10 -10.71 -10.99 -1.07
N TRP A 11 -10.62 -9.90 -1.85
CA TRP A 11 -9.48 -9.65 -2.75
C TRP A 11 -8.17 -9.51 -1.99
N ASN A 12 -8.19 -8.89 -0.81
CA ASN A 12 -7.00 -8.75 0.04
C ASN A 12 -6.55 -10.10 0.63
N HIS A 13 -7.46 -11.03 0.93
CA HIS A 13 -7.09 -12.41 1.29
C HIS A 13 -6.39 -13.11 0.13
N LEU A 14 -6.96 -13.01 -1.08
CA LEU A 14 -6.41 -13.63 -2.28
C LEU A 14 -5.05 -13.03 -2.66
N SER A 15 -4.87 -11.72 -2.47
CA SER A 15 -3.63 -11.00 -2.79
C SER A 15 -2.53 -11.23 -1.76
N LEU A 16 -2.88 -11.45 -0.49
CA LEU A 16 -1.92 -11.63 0.59
C LEU A 16 -0.96 -12.80 0.33
N LEU A 17 -1.46 -13.95 -0.11
CA LEU A 17 -0.63 -15.14 -0.35
C LEU A 17 0.45 -14.92 -1.43
N PRO A 18 0.14 -14.51 -2.68
CA PRO A 18 1.15 -14.31 -3.71
C PRO A 18 2.12 -13.18 -3.35
N LEU A 19 1.67 -12.11 -2.71
CA LEU A 19 2.55 -11.04 -2.24
C LEU A 19 3.47 -11.52 -1.10
N THR A 20 3.00 -12.40 -0.22
CA THR A 20 3.81 -13.02 0.84
C THR A 20 4.86 -13.96 0.25
N VAL A 21 4.47 -14.82 -0.70
CA VAL A 21 5.41 -15.68 -1.43
C VAL A 21 6.47 -14.86 -2.15
N CYS A 22 6.05 -13.79 -2.85
CA CYS A 22 6.97 -12.88 -3.52
C CYS A 22 7.95 -12.23 -2.53
N THR A 23 7.44 -11.71 -1.41
CA THR A 23 8.26 -11.12 -0.34
C THR A 23 9.29 -12.11 0.21
N ILE A 24 8.86 -13.31 0.61
CA ILE A 24 9.74 -14.32 1.20
C ILE A 24 10.81 -14.74 0.20
N HIS A 25 10.43 -15.01 -1.05
CA HIS A 25 11.39 -15.33 -2.10
C HIS A 25 12.39 -14.19 -2.30
N ARG A 26 11.94 -12.93 -2.36
CA ARG A 26 12.82 -11.78 -2.59
C ARG A 26 13.71 -11.47 -1.39
N PHE A 27 13.32 -11.90 -0.19
CA PHE A 27 14.14 -11.78 1.01
C PHE A 27 15.34 -12.74 0.94
N PHE A 28 15.10 -14.00 0.58
CA PHE A 28 16.17 -15.01 0.44
C PHE A 28 16.99 -14.87 -0.86
N PHE A 29 16.38 -14.33 -1.93
CA PHE A 29 17.02 -14.09 -3.23
C PHE A 29 16.93 -12.59 -3.60
N PRO A 30 17.72 -11.73 -2.93
CA PRO A 30 17.63 -10.27 -3.07
C PRO A 30 18.26 -9.72 -4.36
N ASN A 31 19.06 -10.52 -5.06
CA ASN A 31 19.67 -10.14 -6.32
C ASN A 31 18.67 -10.35 -7.47
N PRO A 32 18.38 -9.32 -8.29
CA PRO A 32 17.47 -9.45 -9.42
C PRO A 32 17.83 -10.54 -10.44
N LYS A 33 19.12 -10.94 -10.51
CA LYS A 33 19.56 -12.02 -11.42
C LYS A 33 19.16 -13.42 -10.94
N ASP A 34 19.03 -13.58 -9.63
CA ASP A 34 18.72 -14.87 -8.98
C ASP A 34 17.22 -15.01 -8.69
N ALA A 35 16.44 -14.04 -9.14
CA ALA A 35 15.05 -13.85 -8.82
C ALA A 35 14.12 -14.49 -9.87
N PHE A 36 13.13 -15.27 -9.40
CA PHE A 36 12.09 -15.81 -10.27
C PHE A 36 11.23 -14.67 -10.84
N PHE A 37 11.40 -14.37 -12.13
CA PHE A 37 10.76 -13.24 -12.84
C PHE A 37 9.22 -13.28 -12.86
N PRO A 38 8.55 -14.45 -12.93
CA PRO A 38 7.09 -14.50 -12.88
C PRO A 38 6.45 -13.94 -11.60
N LEU A 39 7.18 -13.88 -10.48
CA LEU A 39 6.64 -13.33 -9.22
C LEU A 39 6.34 -11.84 -9.32
N ASP A 40 7.15 -11.06 -10.04
CA ASP A 40 6.89 -9.63 -10.21
C ASP A 40 5.64 -9.39 -11.06
N PHE A 41 5.41 -10.25 -12.07
CA PHE A 41 4.21 -10.21 -12.89
C PHE A 41 2.96 -10.59 -12.10
N ILE A 42 3.02 -11.65 -11.29
CA ILE A 42 1.92 -12.04 -10.40
C ILE A 42 1.62 -10.93 -9.39
N ALA A 43 2.65 -10.35 -8.76
CA ALA A 43 2.50 -9.23 -7.84
C ALA A 43 1.79 -8.04 -8.51
N LYS A 44 2.15 -7.71 -9.75
CA LYS A 44 1.48 -6.66 -10.55
C LYS A 44 0.00 -6.95 -10.76
N ILE A 45 -0.33 -8.19 -11.17
CA ILE A 45 -1.72 -8.59 -11.42
C ILE A 45 -2.56 -8.43 -10.16
N VAL A 46 -2.07 -8.89 -9.01
CA VAL A 46 -2.86 -8.83 -7.76
C VAL A 46 -2.97 -7.42 -7.19
N MET A 47 -1.96 -6.56 -7.42
CA MET A 47 -2.01 -5.15 -7.03
C MET A 47 -2.96 -4.33 -7.91
N PHE A 48 -3.14 -4.68 -9.18
CA PHE A 48 -3.86 -3.83 -10.15
C PHE A 48 -5.31 -3.51 -9.78
N PRO A 49 -6.15 -4.45 -9.29
CA PRO A 49 -7.50 -4.11 -8.86
C PRO A 49 -7.57 -3.10 -7.73
N SER A 50 -6.51 -2.93 -6.93
CA SER A 50 -6.45 -1.91 -5.87
C SER A 50 -6.59 -0.48 -6.42
N VAL A 51 -6.26 -0.25 -7.70
CA VAL A 51 -6.51 1.05 -8.36
C VAL A 51 -8.00 1.31 -8.49
N ILE A 52 -8.74 0.31 -8.95
CA ILE A 52 -10.19 0.40 -9.12
C ILE A 52 -10.82 0.65 -7.74
N TYR A 53 -10.34 -0.06 -6.72
CA TYR A 53 -10.76 0.17 -5.34
C TYR A 53 -10.56 1.61 -4.91
N TYR A 54 -9.33 2.14 -5.02
CA TYR A 54 -9.01 3.48 -4.58
C TYR A 54 -9.81 4.55 -5.32
N VAL A 55 -10.13 4.34 -6.61
CA VAL A 55 -11.00 5.25 -7.36
C VAL A 55 -12.42 5.24 -6.80
N ILE A 56 -13.02 4.06 -6.61
CA ILE A 56 -14.38 3.92 -6.08
C ILE A 56 -14.47 4.51 -4.66
N ASP A 57 -13.52 4.15 -3.79
CA ASP A 57 -13.52 4.60 -2.39
C ASP A 57 -13.27 6.12 -2.29
N SER A 58 -12.44 6.69 -3.18
CA SER A 58 -12.28 8.15 -3.26
C SER A 58 -13.58 8.87 -3.67
N ILE A 59 -14.33 8.30 -4.62
CA ILE A 59 -15.63 8.84 -5.02
C ILE A 59 -16.62 8.76 -3.86
N ASP A 60 -16.67 7.62 -3.16
CA ASP A 60 -17.55 7.42 -2.00
C ASP A 60 -17.22 8.41 -0.86
N ILE A 61 -15.94 8.64 -0.59
CA ILE A 61 -15.48 9.63 0.41
C ILE A 61 -15.87 11.06 0.00
N ILE A 62 -15.69 11.43 -1.28
CA ILE A 62 -16.05 12.77 -1.78
C ILE A 62 -17.58 12.97 -1.77
N ALA A 63 -18.36 11.95 -2.12
CA ALA A 63 -19.82 12.01 -2.07
C ALA A 63 -20.35 12.24 -0.64
N GLN A 64 -19.57 11.83 0.37
CA GLN A 64 -19.83 12.04 1.79
C GLN A 64 -19.23 13.37 2.32
N TYR A 65 -19.07 14.40 1.47
CA TYR A 65 -18.48 15.71 1.84
C TYR A 65 -19.07 16.38 3.09
N HIS A 66 -20.32 16.07 3.43
CA HIS A 66 -20.99 16.59 4.63
C HIS A 66 -20.47 15.96 5.94
N ARG A 67 -19.66 14.89 5.86
CA ARG A 67 -19.02 14.17 6.98
C ARG A 67 -17.50 14.14 6.82
N PHE A 68 -16.92 15.19 6.27
CA PHE A 68 -15.51 15.24 5.88
C PHE A 68 -14.60 15.57 7.07
N GLY A 69 -14.43 14.61 8.00
CA GLY A 69 -13.49 14.69 9.12
C GLY A 69 -12.04 14.37 8.73
N TRP A 70 -11.15 14.41 9.73
CA TRP A 70 -9.70 14.15 9.53
C TRP A 70 -9.41 12.75 8.98
N CYS A 71 -10.20 11.73 9.35
CA CYS A 71 -10.02 10.39 8.81
C CYS A 71 -10.35 10.34 7.31
N ASN A 72 -11.48 10.91 6.88
CA ASN A 72 -11.85 10.97 5.46
C ASN A 72 -10.85 11.78 4.63
N PHE A 73 -10.34 12.88 5.18
CA PHE A 73 -9.23 13.63 4.57
C PHE A 73 -7.97 12.78 4.43
N GLY A 74 -7.57 12.06 5.49
CA GLY A 74 -6.43 11.15 5.48
C GLY A 74 -6.57 10.03 4.46
N TYR A 75 -7.72 9.36 4.39
CA TYR A 75 -7.98 8.30 3.41
C TYR A 75 -7.99 8.83 1.98
N LEU A 76 -8.65 9.96 1.72
CA LEU A 76 -8.65 10.56 0.40
C LEU A 76 -7.23 10.95 -0.03
N GLY A 77 -6.46 11.59 0.86
CA GLY A 77 -5.06 11.94 0.59
C GLY A 77 -4.21 10.70 0.28
N HIS A 78 -4.39 9.61 1.05
CA HIS A 78 -3.71 8.33 0.82
C HIS A 78 -4.04 7.78 -0.57
N HIS A 79 -5.32 7.71 -0.93
CA HIS A 79 -5.77 7.19 -2.22
C HIS A 79 -5.24 8.03 -3.39
N LEU A 80 -5.35 9.35 -3.33
CA LEU A 80 -4.92 10.23 -4.43
C LEU A 80 -3.41 10.15 -4.67
N ILE A 81 -2.60 10.15 -3.60
CA ILE A 81 -1.15 10.04 -3.73
C ILE A 81 -0.79 8.63 -4.22
N ALA A 82 -1.40 7.59 -3.68
CA ALA A 82 -1.12 6.21 -4.08
C ALA A 82 -1.55 5.90 -5.53
N LEU A 83 -2.68 6.46 -5.98
CA LEU A 83 -3.13 6.38 -7.38
C LEU A 83 -2.12 7.03 -8.33
N THR A 84 -1.61 8.20 -7.95
CA THR A 84 -0.55 8.88 -8.70
C THR A 84 0.73 8.04 -8.74
N ALA A 85 1.08 7.40 -7.62
CA ALA A 85 2.24 6.52 -7.48
C ALA A 85 2.14 5.23 -8.29
N PHE A 86 0.91 4.78 -8.56
CA PHE A 86 0.65 3.44 -9.07
C PHE A 86 1.38 3.18 -10.39
N LYS A 87 1.38 4.16 -11.30
CA LYS A 87 2.10 4.06 -12.59
C LYS A 87 3.59 3.78 -12.38
N ASP A 88 4.24 4.53 -11.49
CA ASP A 88 5.68 4.39 -11.25
C ASP A 88 6.01 3.03 -10.63
N ILE A 89 5.21 2.59 -9.66
CA ILE A 89 5.35 1.27 -9.01
C ILE A 89 5.14 0.14 -10.02
N MET A 90 4.13 0.22 -10.90
CA MET A 90 3.89 -0.80 -11.92
C MET A 90 4.96 -0.85 -13.01
N SER A 91 5.66 0.26 -13.22
CA SER A 91 6.75 0.37 -14.20
C SER A 91 8.06 -0.27 -13.72
N LEU A 92 8.16 -0.67 -12.45
CA LEU A 92 9.38 -1.30 -11.92
C LEU A 92 9.60 -2.67 -12.58
N SER A 93 10.84 -2.95 -12.93
CA SER A 93 11.25 -4.24 -13.51
C SER A 93 11.43 -5.33 -12.48
N TYR A 94 11.61 -4.97 -11.21
CA TYR A 94 11.87 -5.88 -10.10
C TYR A 94 11.30 -5.27 -8.82
N TYR A 95 10.62 -6.08 -8.00
CA TYR A 95 10.18 -5.64 -6.68
C TYR A 95 11.08 -6.22 -5.59
N PRO A 96 11.93 -5.41 -4.93
CA PRO A 96 12.66 -5.88 -3.76
C PRO A 96 11.69 -6.20 -2.62
N TRP A 97 12.07 -7.13 -1.74
CA TRP A 97 11.20 -7.59 -0.64
C TRP A 97 10.67 -6.42 0.20
N PHE A 98 11.52 -5.45 0.53
CA PHE A 98 11.14 -4.31 1.38
C PHE A 98 10.11 -3.40 0.72
N LEU A 99 9.98 -3.43 -0.61
CA LEU A 99 8.96 -2.68 -1.35
C LEU A 99 7.62 -3.45 -1.39
N ILE A 100 7.64 -4.78 -1.34
CA ILE A 100 6.42 -5.62 -1.36
C ILE A 100 5.81 -5.73 0.04
N VAL A 101 6.63 -5.77 1.10
CA VAL A 101 6.17 -5.90 2.49
C VAL A 101 5.09 -4.87 2.88
N PRO A 102 5.21 -3.58 2.51
CA PRO A 102 4.12 -2.62 2.67
C PRO A 102 2.78 -3.09 2.09
N PHE A 103 2.76 -3.63 0.87
CA PHE A 103 1.52 -4.11 0.24
C PHE A 103 0.94 -5.32 0.98
N ASN A 104 1.80 -6.25 1.42
CA ASN A 104 1.36 -7.36 2.30
C ASN A 104 0.70 -6.86 3.57
N MET A 105 1.35 -5.90 4.22
CA MET A 105 0.85 -5.35 5.47
C MET A 105 -0.44 -4.55 5.25
N HIS A 106 -0.58 -3.87 4.10
CA HIS A 106 -1.82 -3.22 3.70
C HIS A 106 -2.97 -4.23 3.54
N CYS A 107 -2.72 -5.40 2.96
CA CYS A 107 -3.72 -6.47 2.94
C CYS A 107 -4.14 -6.89 4.36
N ILE A 108 -3.18 -7.04 5.29
CA ILE A 108 -3.47 -7.37 6.69
C ILE A 108 -4.32 -6.28 7.36
N LEU A 109 -4.04 -5.01 7.10
CA LEU A 109 -4.83 -3.88 7.62
C LEU A 109 -6.29 -3.93 7.17
N ILE A 110 -6.55 -4.31 5.91
CA ILE A 110 -7.91 -4.43 5.37
C ILE A 110 -8.62 -5.68 5.89
N ILE A 111 -7.88 -6.78 6.06
CA ILE A 111 -8.44 -8.05 6.58
C ILE A 111 -8.83 -7.90 8.06
N PHE A 112 -8.03 -7.17 8.84
CA PHE A 112 -8.22 -6.97 10.29
C PHE A 112 -8.31 -5.47 10.65
N PRO A 113 -9.37 -4.77 10.21
CA PRO A 113 -9.40 -3.32 10.24
C PRO A 113 -9.59 -2.71 11.64
N GLU A 114 -10.04 -3.51 12.61
CA GLU A 114 -10.23 -3.11 14.01
C GLU A 114 -8.95 -3.25 14.86
N LEU A 115 -7.91 -3.94 14.36
CA LEU A 115 -6.68 -4.18 15.11
C LEU A 115 -5.68 -3.03 14.90
N SER A 116 -5.84 -1.97 15.69
CA SER A 116 -5.02 -0.74 15.61
C SER A 116 -3.51 -0.95 15.79
N PHE A 117 -3.09 -2.04 16.44
CA PHE A 117 -1.68 -2.44 16.52
C PHE A 117 -1.03 -2.57 15.13
N PHE A 118 -1.78 -3.08 14.14
CA PHE A 118 -1.26 -3.24 12.79
C PHE A 118 -0.93 -1.90 12.10
N ASN A 119 -1.58 -0.79 12.46
CA ASN A 119 -1.20 0.53 11.96
C ASN A 119 0.22 0.92 12.40
N THR A 120 0.59 0.58 13.63
CA THR A 120 1.95 0.84 14.15
C THR A 120 2.97 -0.02 13.42
N LEU A 121 2.68 -1.31 13.22
CA LEU A 121 3.56 -2.21 12.46
C LEU A 121 3.75 -1.73 11.01
N TYR A 122 2.65 -1.33 10.36
CA TYR A 122 2.67 -0.79 9.01
C TYR A 122 3.51 0.49 8.89
N PHE A 123 3.40 1.40 9.85
CA PHE A 123 4.22 2.60 9.89
C PHE A 123 5.73 2.28 9.89
N PHE A 124 6.18 1.39 10.77
CA PHE A 124 7.60 1.01 10.82
C PHE A 124 8.07 0.27 9.57
N ILE A 125 7.22 -0.57 8.98
CA ILE A 125 7.47 -1.24 7.69
C ILE A 125 7.67 -0.20 6.58
N MET A 126 6.80 0.81 6.51
CA MET A 126 6.86 1.86 5.51
C MET A 126 8.13 2.70 5.67
N VAL A 127 8.50 3.07 6.91
CA VAL A 127 9.77 3.74 7.22
C VAL A 127 10.97 2.88 6.78
N ASN A 128 10.95 1.58 7.08
CA ASN A 128 12.02 0.67 6.65
C ASN A 128 12.16 0.63 5.12
N CYS A 129 11.04 0.54 4.40
CA CYS A 129 11.03 0.56 2.94
C CYS A 129 11.68 1.83 2.39
N ILE A 130 11.32 3.01 2.92
CA ILE A 130 11.91 4.28 2.50
C ILE A 130 13.41 4.32 2.78
N VAL A 131 13.84 3.94 3.99
CA VAL A 131 15.27 3.89 4.33
C VAL A 131 16.03 3.01 3.34
N ARG A 132 15.49 1.83 3.00
CA ARG A 132 16.10 0.91 2.02
C ARG A 132 16.13 1.49 0.61
N LEU A 133 15.08 2.20 0.17
CA LEU A 133 15.05 2.89 -1.13
C LEU A 133 16.08 4.03 -1.20
N CYS A 134 16.45 4.62 -0.06
CA CYS A 134 17.50 5.64 0.05
C CYS A 134 18.92 5.07 0.13
N MET A 135 19.09 3.74 0.07
CA MET A 135 20.40 3.08 0.07
C MET A 135 20.75 2.56 -1.34
N GLU A 136 22.04 2.40 -1.61
CA GLU A 136 22.49 1.71 -2.82
C GLU A 136 22.05 0.23 -2.80
N PRO A 137 21.73 -0.38 -3.97
CA PRO A 137 21.78 0.20 -5.32
C PRO A 137 20.48 0.90 -5.74
N TRP A 138 19.54 1.17 -4.83
CA TRP A 138 18.20 1.65 -5.16
C TRP A 138 18.15 3.16 -5.36
N LYS A 139 18.88 3.90 -4.51
CA LYS A 139 18.98 5.36 -4.57
C LYS A 139 19.48 5.86 -5.94
N SER A 140 20.43 5.15 -6.54
CA SER A 140 21.00 5.49 -7.84
C SER A 140 20.10 5.16 -9.03
N ARG A 141 19.00 4.41 -8.81
CA ARG A 141 18.04 4.06 -9.86
C ARG A 141 16.85 5.01 -9.85
N GLU A 142 16.76 5.86 -10.87
CA GLU A 142 15.79 6.95 -10.95
C GLU A 142 14.35 6.55 -10.58
N ARG A 143 13.82 5.45 -11.14
CA ARG A 143 12.45 4.99 -10.85
C ARG A 143 12.24 4.61 -9.38
N TYR A 144 13.21 3.96 -8.75
CA TYR A 144 13.11 3.56 -7.35
C TYR A 144 13.25 4.77 -6.42
N TYR A 145 14.10 5.72 -6.79
CA TYR A 145 14.22 6.99 -6.10
C TYR A 145 12.91 7.79 -6.14
N TRP A 146 12.24 7.84 -7.30
CA TRP A 146 10.90 8.44 -7.43
C TRP A 146 9.86 7.75 -6.57
N VAL A 147 9.81 6.41 -6.60
CA VAL A 147 8.93 5.63 -5.72
C VAL A 147 9.20 5.96 -4.24
N GLY A 148 10.46 6.08 -3.83
CA GLY A 148 10.82 6.47 -2.46
C GLY A 148 10.28 7.85 -2.06
N LYS A 149 10.35 8.85 -2.95
CA LYS A 149 9.75 10.18 -2.71
C LYS A 149 8.25 10.13 -2.56
N ILE A 150 7.57 9.31 -3.37
CA ILE A 150 6.12 9.19 -3.29
C ILE A 150 5.71 8.47 -2.00
N MET A 151 6.44 7.42 -1.60
CA MET A 151 6.24 6.77 -0.31
C MET A 151 6.44 7.73 0.87
N LEU A 152 7.43 8.63 0.81
CA LEU A 152 7.59 9.71 1.79
C LEU A 152 6.34 10.60 1.87
N ALA A 153 5.80 11.02 0.72
CA ALA A 153 4.58 11.83 0.68
C ALA A 153 3.38 11.11 1.28
N VAL A 154 3.23 9.80 1.02
CA VAL A 154 2.19 8.95 1.64
C VAL A 154 2.36 8.85 3.15
N ILE A 155 3.57 8.57 3.65
CA ILE A 155 3.79 8.44 5.09
C ILE A 155 3.54 9.76 5.82
N PHE A 156 4.25 10.82 5.42
CA PHE A 156 4.30 12.07 6.18
C PHE A 156 3.05 12.93 5.98
N GLY A 157 2.27 12.68 4.94
CA GLY A 157 0.96 13.31 4.77
C GLY A 157 -0.14 12.42 5.36
N PRO A 158 -0.84 11.63 4.53
CA PRO A 158 -2.06 10.96 4.91
C PRO A 158 -1.88 9.90 6.00
N CYS A 159 -0.81 9.09 5.98
CA CYS A 159 -0.66 8.06 7.02
C CYS A 159 -0.44 8.65 8.41
N MET A 160 0.26 9.79 8.55
CA MET A 160 0.36 10.48 9.83
C MET A 160 -0.99 11.00 10.31
N VAL A 161 -1.80 11.58 9.42
CA VAL A 161 -3.17 12.02 9.76
C VAL A 161 -3.99 10.83 10.27
N LEU A 162 -3.97 9.71 9.54
CA LEU A 162 -4.70 8.49 9.93
C LEU A 162 -4.20 7.91 11.27
N TYR A 163 -2.89 7.89 11.47
CA TYR A 163 -2.27 7.35 12.68
C TYR A 163 -2.60 8.18 13.93
N PHE A 164 -2.41 9.50 13.87
CA PHE A 164 -2.63 10.38 15.03
C PHE A 164 -4.11 10.52 15.39
N ASN A 165 -5.01 10.42 14.42
CA ASN A 165 -6.45 10.42 14.66
C ASN A 165 -7.02 9.04 14.99
N LYS A 166 -6.18 7.99 15.10
CA LYS A 166 -6.58 6.61 15.43
C LYS A 166 -7.69 6.08 14.52
N CYS A 167 -7.65 6.44 13.24
CA CYS A 167 -8.65 5.99 12.27
C CYS A 167 -8.61 4.47 12.11
N LYS A 168 -9.77 3.81 12.08
CA LYS A 168 -9.89 2.35 11.84
C LYS A 168 -9.72 2.07 10.36
N ASN A 169 -9.27 0.91 9.90
CA ASN A 169 -9.14 0.67 8.45
C ASN A 169 -10.44 0.18 7.79
N THR A 170 -11.58 0.79 8.12
CA THR A 170 -12.90 0.40 7.58
C THR A 170 -13.47 1.49 6.69
N MET A 171 -14.27 1.10 5.69
CA MET A 171 -15.06 2.03 4.88
C MET A 171 -16.18 2.73 5.66
N ASN A 172 -16.44 2.32 6.90
CA ASN A 172 -17.51 2.89 7.73
C ASN A 172 -17.01 4.04 8.62
N ASN A 173 -15.82 4.59 8.37
CA ASN A 173 -15.27 5.70 9.16
C ASN A 173 -15.95 7.03 8.82
N VAL A 174 -17.22 7.09 9.17
CA VAL A 174 -17.99 8.31 9.31
C VAL A 174 -18.20 8.46 10.81
N ASP A 175 -17.30 9.22 11.44
CA ASP A 175 -17.69 9.98 12.63
C ASP A 175 -18.67 11.09 12.20
#